data_AF-A0A0N5BPR6-F1
#
_entry.id   AF-A0A0N5BPR6-F1
#
_cell.length_a   1.000
_cell.length_b   1.000
_cell.length_c   1.000
_cell.angle_alpha   90.00
_cell.angle_beta   90.00
_cell.angle_gamma   90.00
#
_symmetry.space_group_name_H-M   'P 1'
#
loop_
_entity.id
_entity.type
_entity.pdbx_description
1 polymer ?
#
loop_
_entity_poly.entity_id
_entity_poly.type
_entity_poly.pdbx_seq_one_letter_code
_entity_poly.pdbx_strand_id
1 'polypeptide(L)'
;MNSVRNTLHIISSNYLYTFLFGVAGGAGFELFKIKFKFGGIDYYTSFAKLQIPKELEAFEEELKETDYILMKKYEPEALPKDYPKYI
;
A
#
# COMPACT_ATOMS: atom_id res chain seq x y z
N MET A 1 12.33 -26.71 -20.86
CA MET A 1 13.25 -26.56 -19.70
C MET A 1 14.68 -26.16 -20.08
N ASN A 2 15.22 -26.58 -21.23
CA ASN A 2 16.61 -26.24 -21.61
C ASN A 2 16.82 -24.76 -21.97
N SER A 3 15.84 -24.11 -22.62
CA SER A 3 15.96 -22.71 -23.03
C SER A 3 16.08 -21.74 -21.85
N VAL A 4 15.30 -21.96 -20.78
CA VAL A 4 15.35 -21.11 -19.58
C VAL A 4 16.73 -21.20 -18.90
N ARG A 5 17.27 -22.41 -18.79
CA ARG A 5 18.62 -22.64 -18.23
C ARG A 5 19.70 -21.96 -19.09
N ASN A 6 19.60 -22.05 -20.41
CA ASN A 6 20.54 -21.38 -21.30
C ASN A 6 20.46 -19.86 -21.19
N THR A 7 19.25 -19.29 -21.11
CA THR A 7 19.07 -17.84 -20.93
C THR A 7 19.66 -17.36 -19.61
N LEU A 8 19.39 -18.08 -18.50
CA LEU A 8 19.97 -17.76 -17.20
C LEU A 8 21.51 -17.83 -17.23
N HIS A 9 22.06 -18.84 -17.90
CA HIS A 9 23.50 -19.00 -18.05
C HIS A 9 24.14 -17.87 -18.86
N ILE A 10 23.46 -17.35 -19.88
CA ILE A 10 23.91 -16.20 -20.67
C ILE A 10 23.87 -14.92 -19.82
N ILE A 11 22.78 -14.69 -19.09
CA ILE A 11 22.64 -13.53 -18.20
C ILE A 11 23.71 -13.55 -17.10
N SER A 12 23.98 -14.71 -16.51
CA SER A 12 24.96 -14.88 -15.45
C SER A 12 26.41 -14.96 -15.94
N SER A 13 26.65 -15.05 -17.25
CA SER A 13 28.00 -15.19 -17.82
C SER A 13 28.81 -13.90 -17.80
N ASN A 14 28.15 -12.74 -17.69
CA ASN A 14 28.82 -11.44 -17.72
C ASN A 14 28.09 -10.45 -16.80
N TYR A 15 28.87 -9.68 -16.04
CA TYR A 15 28.37 -8.63 -15.17
C TYR A 15 27.54 -7.58 -15.91
N LEU A 16 27.91 -7.21 -17.15
CA LEU A 16 27.15 -6.27 -17.97
C LEU A 16 25.76 -6.81 -18.33
N TYR A 17 25.65 -8.10 -18.67
CA TYR A 17 24.35 -8.71 -18.98
C TYR A 17 23.49 -8.86 -17.73
N THR A 18 24.09 -9.20 -16.59
CA THR A 18 23.37 -9.22 -15.31
C THR A 18 22.86 -7.82 -14.95
N PHE A 19 23.68 -6.79 -15.12
CA PHE A 19 23.31 -5.40 -14.86
C PHE A 19 22.18 -4.94 -15.78
N LEU A 20 22.31 -5.12 -17.11
CA LEU A 20 21.28 -4.72 -18.07
C LEU A 20 19.98 -5.49 -17.87
N PHE A 21 20.05 -6.78 -17.53
CA PHE A 21 18.88 -7.57 -17.20
C PHE A 21 18.20 -7.05 -15.92
N GLY A 22 18.97 -6.69 -14.89
CA GLY A 22 18.45 -6.07 -13.67
C GLY A 22 17.79 -4.71 -13.93
N VAL A 23 18.42 -3.84 -14.72
CA VAL A 23 17.86 -2.54 -15.11
C VAL A 23 16.59 -2.71 -15.93
N ALA A 24 16.61 -3.58 -16.95
CA ALA A 24 15.44 -3.85 -17.78
C ALA A 24 14.29 -4.51 -16.99
N GLY A 25 14.61 -5.44 -16.08
CA GLY A 25 13.64 -6.07 -15.19
C GLY A 25 13.02 -5.07 -14.21
N GLY A 26 13.83 -4.22 -13.58
CA GLY A 26 13.36 -3.18 -12.67
C GLY A 26 12.51 -2.12 -13.38
N ALA A 27 12.99 -1.59 -14.51
CA ALA A 27 12.24 -0.63 -15.31
C ALA A 27 10.94 -1.21 -15.88
N GLY A 28 10.99 -2.47 -16.36
CA GLY A 28 9.81 -3.19 -16.82
C GLY A 28 8.80 -3.43 -15.70
N PHE A 29 9.25 -3.72 -14.48
CA PHE A 29 8.39 -3.89 -13.32
C PHE A 29 7.72 -2.59 -12.86
N GLU A 30 8.45 -1.47 -12.86
CA GLU A 30 7.85 -0.16 -12.57
C GLU A 30 6.84 0.24 -13.66
N LEU A 31 7.14 0.00 -14.93
CA LEU A 31 6.19 0.22 -16.02
C LEU A 31 4.97 -0.70 -15.92
N PHE A 32 5.15 -1.95 -15.50
CA PHE A 32 4.04 -2.87 -15.22
C PHE A 32 3.13 -2.30 -14.12
N LYS A 33 3.68 -1.80 -13.01
CA LYS A 33 2.86 -1.16 -11.96
C LYS A 33 2.04 0.03 -12.47
N ILE A 34 2.61 0.83 -13.38
CA ILE A 34 1.95 2.02 -13.92
C ILE A 34 0.91 1.66 -15.00
N LYS A 35 1.16 0.64 -15.83
CA LYS A 35 0.40 0.39 -17.06
C LYS A 35 -0.45 -0.86 -17.02
N PHE A 36 -0.22 -1.80 -16.10
CA PHE A 36 -0.95 -3.05 -16.09
C PHE A 36 -2.35 -2.88 -15.51
N LYS A 37 -3.30 -2.66 -16.41
CA LYS A 37 -4.75 -2.64 -16.20
C LYS A 37 -5.29 -4.04 -16.41
N PHE A 38 -5.73 -4.72 -15.36
CA PHE A 38 -6.48 -5.97 -15.51
C PHE A 38 -7.98 -5.63 -15.52
N GLY A 39 -8.65 -5.78 -16.67
CA GLY A 39 -10.09 -5.56 -16.78
C GLY A 39 -10.57 -4.11 -16.57
N GLY A 40 -9.70 -3.11 -16.70
CA GLY A 40 -10.06 -1.69 -16.56
C GLY A 40 -9.90 -1.09 -15.16
N ILE A 41 -9.35 -1.85 -14.20
CA ILE A 41 -9.02 -1.36 -12.86
C ILE A 41 -7.49 -1.31 -12.72
N ASP A 42 -6.94 -0.12 -12.43
CA ASP A 42 -5.51 0.07 -12.16
C ASP A 42 -5.19 -0.47 -10.76
N TYR A 43 -4.00 -1.06 -10.56
CA TYR A 43 -3.53 -1.50 -9.22
C TYR A 43 -3.59 -0.37 -8.18
N TYR A 44 -3.29 0.86 -8.59
CA TYR A 44 -3.44 2.04 -7.75
C TYR A 44 -4.88 2.36 -7.40
N THR A 45 -5.85 2.16 -8.31
CA THR A 45 -7.26 2.44 -8.01
C THR A 45 -7.86 1.37 -7.11
N SER A 46 -7.50 0.10 -7.24
CA SER A 46 -7.97 -0.95 -6.32
C SER A 46 -7.35 -0.81 -4.93
N PHE A 47 -6.05 -0.49 -4.84
CA PHE A 47 -5.37 -0.23 -3.58
C PHE A 47 -5.91 1.03 -2.88
N ALA A 48 -5.99 2.16 -3.59
CA ALA A 48 -6.55 3.40 -3.06
C ALA A 48 -8.01 3.23 -2.62
N LYS A 49 -8.83 2.52 -3.40
CA LYS A 49 -10.25 2.37 -3.10
C LYS A 49 -10.54 1.49 -1.89
N LEU A 50 -9.68 0.53 -1.56
CA LEU A 50 -9.92 -0.41 -0.46
C LEU A 50 -9.14 -0.07 0.80
N GLN A 51 -7.91 0.44 0.68
CA GLN A 51 -7.06 0.71 1.84
C GLN A 51 -7.25 2.11 2.39
N ILE A 52 -7.44 3.13 1.54
CA ILE A 52 -7.61 4.52 2.02
C ILE A 52 -8.85 4.66 2.92
N PRO A 53 -10.04 4.13 2.57
CA PRO A 53 -11.19 4.25 3.46
C PRO A 53 -10.97 3.54 4.79
N LYS A 54 -10.27 2.40 4.78
CA LYS A 54 -9.99 1.62 5.99
C LYS A 54 -8.98 2.33 6.90
N GLU A 55 -7.93 2.90 6.33
CA GLU A 55 -6.94 3.69 7.07
C GLU A 55 -7.56 4.99 7.59
N LEU A 56 -8.44 5.62 6.80
CA LEU A 56 -9.16 6.82 7.21
C LEU A 56 -10.15 6.52 8.35
N GLU A 57 -10.91 5.42 8.28
CA GLU A 57 -11.82 5.00 9.34
C GLU A 57 -11.07 4.71 10.65
N ALA A 58 -9.94 3.98 10.57
CA ALA A 58 -9.08 3.72 11.73
C ALA A 58 -8.51 5.01 12.34
N PHE A 59 -8.10 5.97 11.48
CA PHE A 59 -7.60 7.26 11.93
C PHE A 59 -8.70 8.12 12.57
N GLU A 60 -9.91 8.12 11.99
CA GLU A 60 -11.07 8.80 12.59
C GLU A 60 -11.46 8.19 13.94
N GLU A 61 -11.35 6.87 14.10
CA GLU A 61 -11.59 6.19 15.37
C GLU A 61 -10.56 6.59 16.44
N GLU A 62 -9.27 6.60 16.08
CA GLU A 62 -8.18 7.05 16.98
C GLU A 62 -8.36 8.51 17.42
N LEU A 63 -8.77 9.40 16.51
CA LEU A 63 -9.05 10.79 16.83
C LEU A 63 -10.23 10.93 17.81
N LYS A 64 -11.31 10.16 17.60
CA LYS A 64 -12.47 10.17 18.51
C LYS A 64 -12.13 9.63 19.90
N GLU A 65 -11.30 8.58 19.98
CA GLU A 65 -10.83 8.06 21.27
C GLU A 65 -9.99 9.11 22.00
N THR A 66 -9.07 9.77 21.29
CA THR A 66 -8.22 10.83 21.85
C THR A 66 -9.05 12.01 22.33
N ASP A 67 -10.02 12.46 21.53
CA ASP A 67 -10.96 13.53 21.88
C ASP A 67 -11.77 13.16 23.14
N TYR A 68 -12.28 11.93 23.20
CA TYR A 68 -12.99 11.42 24.39
C TYR A 68 -12.10 11.44 25.64
N ILE A 69 -10.85 11.00 25.55
CA ILE A 69 -9.90 11.01 26.68
C ILE A 69 -9.62 12.45 27.13
N LEU A 70 -9.41 13.37 26.17
CA LEU A 70 -9.16 14.78 26.45
C LEU A 70 -10.36 15.46 27.11
N MET A 71 -11.55 15.29 26.54
CA MET A 71 -12.80 15.84 27.10
C MET A 71 -13.08 15.26 28.48
N LYS A 72 -12.90 13.95 28.69
CA LYS A 72 -13.06 13.33 30.01
C LYS A 72 -12.09 13.88 31.05
N LYS A 73 -10.87 14.23 30.63
CA LYS A 73 -9.82 14.74 31.52
C LYS A 73 -9.99 16.22 31.86
N TYR A 74 -10.37 17.04 30.90
CA TYR A 74 -10.35 18.51 31.04
C TYR A 74 -11.74 19.15 31.06
N GLU A 75 -12.75 18.56 30.41
CA GLU A 75 -14.10 19.15 30.24
C GLU A 75 -15.23 18.11 30.39
N PRO A 76 -15.35 17.45 31.56
CA PRO A 76 -16.27 16.32 31.75
C PRO A 76 -17.76 16.70 31.62
N GLU A 77 -18.11 17.97 31.79
CA GLU A 77 -19.49 18.47 31.70
C GLU A 77 -19.95 18.72 30.26
N ALA A 78 -19.01 18.83 29.31
CA ALA A 78 -19.27 19.06 27.90
C ALA A 78 -19.47 17.76 27.10
N LEU A 79 -19.26 16.59 27.72
CA LEU A 79 -19.43 15.28 27.07
C LEU A 79 -20.90 15.05 26.68
N PRO A 80 -21.21 14.89 25.39
CA PRO A 80 -22.53 14.46 24.96
C PRO A 80 -22.88 13.12 25.61
N LYS A 81 -24.10 12.99 26.14
CA LYS A 81 -24.57 11.72 26.76
C LYS A 81 -24.53 10.52 25.80
N ASP A 82 -24.57 10.80 24.50
CA ASP A 82 -24.57 9.83 23.40
C ASP A 82 -23.20 9.69 22.72
N TYR A 83 -22.11 10.18 23.34
CA TYR A 83 -20.79 10.02 22.74
C TYR A 83 -20.44 8.53 22.67
N PRO A 84 -20.09 8.01 21.48
CA PRO A 84 -19.80 6.60 21.32
C PRO A 84 -18.66 6.20 22.26
N LYS A 85 -18.97 5.29 23.20
CA LYS A 85 -17.97 4.65 24.04
C LYS A 85 -17.31 3.55 23.22
N TYR A 86 -16.18 3.87 22.61
CA TYR A 86 -15.28 2.87 22.04
C TYR A 86 -14.62 2.14 23.22
N ILE A 87 -14.80 0.81 23.28
CA ILE A 87 -14.30 -0.09 24.35
C ILE A 87 -13.01 -0.71 23.88
#